data_AF-V7D506-F1
#
_entry.id   AF-V7D506-F1
#
_cell.length_a   1.000
_cell.length_b   1.000
_cell.length_c   1.000
_cell.angle_alpha   90.00
_cell.angle_beta   90.00
_cell.angle_gamma   90.00
#
_symmetry.space_group_name_H-M   'P 1'
#
loop_
_entity.id
_entity.type
_entity.pdbx_description
1 polymer ?
#
loop_
_entity_poly.entity_id
_entity_poly.type
_entity_poly.pdbx_seq_one_letter_code
_entity_poly.pdbx_strand_id
1 'polypeptide(L)' 'MAEHGWSPLPQAPLPFPSIVAASSNDHLASFAAASALAHGWGSELVALGAVGHLNPASGFGPWPQAEAFIQRLDQPNLQ' A
#
# COMPACT_ATOMS: atom_id res chain seq x y z
N MET A 1 -13.87 16.24 -2.11
CA MET A 1 -12.76 15.34 -2.51
C MET A 1 -11.69 16.11 -3.28
N ALA A 2 -12.03 16.74 -4.42
CA ALA A 2 -11.09 17.58 -5.19
C ALA A 2 -10.59 18.83 -4.43
N GLU A 3 -11.48 19.51 -3.71
CA GLU A 3 -11.13 20.73 -2.93
C GLU A 3 -10.10 20.50 -1.81
N HIS A 4 -9.89 19.24 -1.42
CA HIS A 4 -8.95 18.86 -0.37
C HIS A 4 -7.69 18.18 -0.95
N GLY A 5 -7.49 18.20 -2.28
CA GLY A 5 -6.32 17.63 -2.94
C GLY A 5 -6.35 16.11 -3.17
N TRP A 6 -7.50 15.44 -2.93
CA TRP A 6 -7.62 13.98 -3.07
C TRP A 6 -8.02 13.53 -4.47
N SER A 7 -8.18 14.47 -5.41
CA SER A 7 -8.54 14.16 -6.79
C SER A 7 -7.94 15.20 -7.77
N PRO A 8 -7.22 14.76 -8.81
CA PRO A 8 -6.83 13.35 -9.04
C PRO A 8 -5.83 12.89 -7.98
N LEU A 9 -5.82 11.59 -7.68
CA LEU A 9 -4.78 11.01 -6.82
C LEU A 9 -3.42 11.20 -7.52
N PRO A 10 -2.35 11.53 -6.78
CA PRO A 10 -1.02 11.69 -7.37
C PRO A 10 -0.64 10.40 -8.10
N GLN A 11 -0.23 10.52 -9.37
CA GLN A 11 0.17 9.40 -10.23
C GLN A 11 1.66 9.40 -10.56
N ALA A 12 2.43 10.32 -9.98
CA ALA A 12 3.86 10.41 -10.24
C ALA A 12 4.64 9.44 -9.33
N PRO A 13 5.79 8.92 -9.78
CA PRO A 13 6.66 8.09 -8.96
C PRO A 13 7.08 8.80 -7.67
N LEU A 14 7.14 8.04 -6.57
CA LEU A 14 7.65 8.55 -5.30
C LEU A 14 9.19 8.66 -5.35
N PRO A 15 9.79 9.68 -4.73
CA PRO A 15 11.24 9.90 -4.78
C PRO A 15 12.04 8.98 -3.83
N PHE A 16 11.45 7.86 -3.40
CA PHE A 16 12.03 6.89 -2.48
C PHE A 16 11.41 5.49 -2.69
N PRO A 17 12.11 4.41 -2.30
CA PRO A 17 11.54 3.05 -2.31
C PRO A 17 10.25 2.98 -1.49
N SER A 18 9.23 2.29 -2.01
CA SER A 18 7.92 2.20 -1.37
C SER A 18 7.22 0.88 -1.67
N ILE A 19 6.35 0.46 -0.75
CA ILE A 19 5.52 -0.74 -0.86
C ILE A 19 4.05 -0.34 -0.67
N VAL A 20 3.16 -0.85 -1.52
CA VAL A 20 1.71 -0.83 -1.34
C VAL A 20 1.25 -2.24 -1.02
N ALA A 21 0.76 -2.47 0.19
CA ALA A 21 0.16 -3.73 0.57
C ALA A 21 -1.37 -3.64 0.43
N ALA A 22 -1.97 -4.51 -0.38
CA ALA A 22 -3.37 -4.41 -0.77
C ALA A 22 -4.14 -5.70 -0.51
N SER A 23 -5.37 -5.53 0.01
CA SER A 23 -6.33 -6.59 0.20
C SER A 23 -7.21 -6.78 -1.03
N SER A 24 -7.59 -8.02 -1.33
CA SER A 24 -8.48 -8.34 -2.45
C SER A 24 -9.97 -8.13 -2.13
N ASN A 25 -10.33 -7.90 -0.86
CA ASN A 25 -11.71 -7.72 -0.40
C ASN A 25 -11.86 -6.50 0.54
N ASP A 26 -11.01 -5.49 0.37
CA ASP A 26 -11.22 -4.19 1.01
C ASP A 26 -12.51 -3.54 0.44
N HIS A 27 -13.41 -3.13 1.34
CA HIS A 27 -14.70 -2.54 1.00
C HIS A 27 -14.60 -1.04 0.71
N LEU A 28 -13.48 -0.40 1.07
CA LEU A 28 -13.24 1.03 0.83
C LEU A 28 -12.33 1.28 -0.38
N ALA A 29 -11.49 0.30 -0.76
CA ALA A 29 -10.61 0.40 -1.90
C ALA A 29 -10.57 -0.92 -2.68
N SER A 30 -10.80 -0.87 -3.99
CA SER A 30 -10.64 -2.07 -4.83
C SER A 30 -9.16 -2.39 -5.01
N PHE A 31 -8.85 -3.69 -5.12
CA PHE A 31 -7.49 -4.13 -5.43
C PHE A 31 -6.95 -3.52 -6.73
N ALA A 32 -7.80 -3.35 -7.74
CA ALA A 32 -7.44 -2.72 -9.00
C ALA A 32 -7.03 -1.24 -8.82
N ALA A 33 -7.76 -0.48 -8.00
CA ALA A 33 -7.42 0.90 -7.69
C ALA A 33 -6.09 1.00 -6.92
N ALA A 34 -5.89 0.14 -5.91
CA ALA A 34 -4.63 0.08 -5.17
C ALA A 34 -3.45 -0.30 -6.06
N SER A 35 -3.64 -1.27 -6.97
CA SER A 35 -2.63 -1.67 -7.94
C SER A 35 -2.27 -0.54 -8.92
N ALA A 36 -3.25 0.25 -9.36
CA ALA A 36 -3.01 1.40 -10.22
C ALA A 36 -2.18 2.48 -9.51
N LEU A 37 -2.47 2.74 -8.22
CA LEU A 37 -1.67 3.65 -7.40
C LEU A 37 -0.24 3.14 -7.21
N ALA A 38 -0.08 1.86 -6.87
CA ALA A 38 1.25 1.25 -6.75
C ALA A 38 2.06 1.41 -8.04
N HIS A 39 1.42 1.17 -9.19
CA HIS A 39 2.07 1.36 -10.49
C HIS A 39 2.46 2.82 -10.75
N GLY A 40 1.54 3.77 -10.53
CA GLY A 40 1.83 5.20 -10.71
C GLY A 40 2.94 5.71 -9.79
N TRP A 41 2.98 5.23 -8.55
CA TRP A 41 4.00 5.58 -7.57
C TRP A 41 5.35 4.86 -7.78
N GLY A 42 5.42 3.87 -8.67
CA GLY A 42 6.60 3.02 -8.81
C GLY A 42 6.86 2.15 -7.58
N SER A 43 5.82 1.89 -6.79
CA SER A 43 5.89 1.07 -5.58
C SER A 43 5.85 -0.42 -5.90
N GLU A 44 6.47 -1.24 -5.05
CA GLU A 44 6.20 -2.68 -5.02
C GLU A 44 4.75 -2.92 -4.57
N LEU A 45 4.01 -3.74 -5.29
CA LEU A 45 2.66 -4.18 -4.88
C LEU A 45 2.74 -5.53 -4.16
N VAL A 46 2.28 -5.58 -2.91
CA VAL A 46 2.12 -6.82 -2.15
C VAL A 46 0.64 -7.17 -2.04
N ALA A 47 0.23 -8.27 -2.67
CA ALA A 47 -1.13 -8.79 -2.55
C ALA A 47 -1.27 -9.64 -1.27
N LEU A 48 -2.07 -9.18 -0.32
CA LEU A 48 -2.28 -9.87 0.96
C LEU A 48 -3.44 -10.88 0.93
N GLY A 49 -4.16 -10.97 -0.19
CA GLY A 49 -5.39 -11.75 -0.29
C GLY A 49 -6.56 -11.10 0.44
N ALA A 50 -7.53 -11.90 0.87
CA ALA A 50 -8.81 -11.43 1.40
C ALA A 50 -8.74 -11.08 2.90
N VAL A 51 -8.15 -9.94 3.23
CA VAL A 51 -7.84 -9.54 4.62
C VAL A 51 -8.63 -8.33 5.14
N GLY A 52 -9.63 -7.86 4.40
CA GLY A 52 -10.42 -6.68 4.75
C GLY A 52 -9.65 -5.37 4.57
N HIS A 53 -9.93 -4.37 5.41
CA HIS A 53 -9.38 -3.00 5.27
C HIS A 53 -8.08 -2.77 6.07
N LEU A 54 -7.37 -3.83 6.46
CA LEU A 54 -6.11 -3.76 7.23
C LEU A 54 -6.18 -2.86 8.49
N ASN A 55 -7.35 -2.72 9.10
CA ASN A 55 -7.53 -2.06 10.37
C ASN A 55 -7.58 -3.08 11.53
N PRO A 56 -7.56 -2.64 12.79
CA PRO A 56 -7.66 -3.54 13.94
C PRO A 56 -8.92 -4.42 13.94
N ALA A 57 -10.06 -3.90 13.45
CA ALA A 57 -11.29 -4.68 13.34
C ALA A 57 -11.19 -5.83 12.32
N SER A 58 -10.32 -5.71 11.32
CA SER A 58 -9.96 -6.78 10.38
C SER A 58 -8.76 -7.63 10.84
N GLY A 59 -8.30 -7.47 12.09
CA GLY A 59 -7.20 -8.26 12.66
C GLY A 59 -5.82 -7.62 12.56
N PHE A 60 -5.73 -6.39 12.04
CA PHE A 60 -4.47 -5.66 11.83
C PHE A 60 -4.31 -4.57 12.90
N GLY A 61 -4.19 -4.99 14.16
CA GLY A 61 -3.68 -4.15 15.25
C GLY A 61 -2.17 -4.36 15.36
N PRO A 62 -1.72 -5.37 16.09
CA PRO A 62 -0.39 -5.93 15.88
C PRO A 62 -0.28 -6.52 14.47
N TRP A 63 0.68 -6.06 13.68
CA TRP A 63 0.94 -6.55 12.32
C TRP A 63 2.44 -6.80 12.11
N PRO A 64 2.97 -7.95 12.59
CA PRO A 64 4.41 -8.22 12.54
C PRO A 64 5.01 -8.19 11.13
N GLN A 65 4.22 -8.53 10.11
CA GLN A 65 4.66 -8.46 8.72
C GLN A 65 4.92 -7.01 8.25
N ALA A 66 4.27 -6.01 8.84
CA ALA A 66 4.58 -4.60 8.57
C ALA A 66 6.01 -4.25 8.95
N GLU A 67 6.51 -4.77 10.07
CA GLU A 67 7.89 -4.55 10.51
C GLU A 67 8.88 -5.12 9.50
N ALA A 68 8.59 -6.29 8.94
CA ALA A 68 9.41 -6.87 7.88
C ALA A 68 9.41 -6.00 6.61
N PHE A 69 8.28 -5.39 6.24
CA PHE A 69 8.23 -4.45 5.11
C PHE A 69 9.04 -3.18 5.38
N ILE A 70 8.97 -2.63 6.58
CA ILE A 70 9.74 -1.45 6.97
C ILE A 70 11.24 -1.77 6.93
N GLN A 71 11.66 -2.90 7.50
CA GLN A 71 13.06 -3.34 7.47
C GLN A 71 13.58 -3.53 6.04
N ARG A 72 12.75 -4.05 5.13
CA ARG A 72 13.11 -4.17 3.70
C ARG A 72 13.37 -2.81 3.05
N LEU A 73 12.57 -1.80 3.38
CA LEU A 73 12.76 -0.44 2.87
C LEU A 73 13.97 0.28 3.52
N ASP A 74 14.28 -0.06 4.77
CA ASP A 74 15.40 0.50 5.55
C ASP A 74 16.76 -0.14 5.23
N GLN A 75 16.79 -1.18 4.39
CA GLN A 75 18.01 -1.76 3.86
C GLN A 75 18.12 -1.52 2.35
N PRO A 76 18.54 -0.30 1.90
CA PRO A 76 18.52 0.04 0.48
C PRO A 76 19.50 -0.77 -0.38
N ASN A 77 20.41 -1.56 0.23
CA ASN A 77 21.50 -2.24 -0.46
C ASN A 77 21.72 -3.68 0.06
N LEU A 78 20.87 -4.61 -0.37
CA LEU A 78 21.27 -6.00 -0.58
C LEU A 78 21.18 -6.32 -2.08
N GLN A 79 21.96 -5.57 -2.85
CA GLN A 79 22.62 -6.00 -4.10
C GLN A 79 24.01 -5.39 -4.13
#